data_AF-A0A519QZK9-F1
#
_entry.id   AF-A0A519QZK9-F1
#
_cell.length_a   1.000
_cell.length_b   1.000
_cell.length_c   1.000
_cell.angle_alpha   90.00
_cell.angle_beta   90.00
_cell.angle_gamma   90.00
#
_symmetry.space_group_name_H-M   'P 1'
#
loop_
_entity.id
_entity.type
_entity.pdbx_description
1 polymer ?
#
loop_
_entity_poly.entity_id
_entity_poly.type
_entity_poly.pdbx_seq_one_letter_code
_entity_poly.pdbx_strand_id
1 'polypeptide(L)'
;MRFSFYFIILTLLSCSSGSQKTNNQVDTTKSVAVTDTAQQDGDEEEVDFRKEFISLYQKPVLIDTFFIENGKKYKVVFHHFSTMDYGLVVPAKYNFDTHKDFTTHNFVSDLAVLSDKDTVFKKQITKATFNSLLDTMDTPLKKYATLLYPTIKLHNDSIQIHYSISIPVTNVGIGVNINFDKKGNYTIEQ
;
A
#
# COMPACT_ATOMS: atom_id res chain seq x y z
N MET A 1 6.79 14.11 -66.29
CA MET A 1 6.70 12.90 -67.13
C MET A 1 6.33 11.75 -66.22
N ARG A 2 5.15 11.16 -66.41
CA ARG A 2 4.63 10.03 -65.64
C ARG A 2 5.34 8.76 -66.10
N PHE A 3 5.79 7.90 -65.18
CA PHE A 3 5.95 6.48 -65.47
C PHE A 3 5.43 5.65 -64.30
N SER A 4 4.52 4.76 -64.66
CA SER A 4 3.72 3.88 -63.83
C SER A 4 4.27 2.45 -63.94
N PHE A 5 4.09 1.68 -62.87
CA PHE A 5 4.02 0.21 -62.78
C PHE A 5 5.28 -0.61 -63.14
N TYR A 6 5.72 -1.49 -62.23
CA TYR A 6 5.43 -2.93 -62.34
C TYR A 6 5.72 -3.69 -61.03
N PHE A 7 5.03 -4.81 -60.92
CA PHE A 7 4.74 -5.64 -59.76
C PHE A 7 5.32 -7.04 -60.05
N ILE A 8 6.17 -7.61 -59.19
CA ILE A 8 6.56 -9.04 -59.14
C ILE A 8 6.93 -9.33 -57.67
N ILE A 9 6.10 -9.94 -56.82
CA ILE A 9 5.63 -11.34 -56.69
C ILE A 9 6.74 -12.36 -56.28
N LEU A 10 6.53 -12.89 -55.07
CA LEU A 10 6.90 -14.20 -54.49
C LEU A 10 8.38 -14.63 -54.46
N THR A 11 8.85 -14.90 -53.24
CA THR A 11 9.31 -16.25 -52.88
C THR A 11 8.81 -16.66 -51.50
N LEU A 12 8.26 -17.87 -51.49
CA LEU A 12 7.87 -18.67 -50.33
C LEU A 12 9.14 -19.21 -49.66
N LEU A 13 9.28 -19.00 -48.35
CA LEU A 13 10.11 -19.86 -47.52
C LEU A 13 9.25 -20.50 -46.44
N SER A 14 8.93 -21.75 -46.76
CA SER A 14 8.43 -22.79 -45.89
C SER A 14 9.43 -23.05 -44.77
N CYS A 15 8.99 -23.11 -43.51
CA CYS A 15 9.74 -23.77 -42.46
C CYS A 15 8.80 -24.63 -41.60
N SER A 16 8.95 -25.93 -41.84
CA SER A 16 8.82 -27.09 -40.95
C SER A 16 7.97 -26.99 -39.67
N SER A 17 7.00 -27.89 -39.63
CA SER A 17 6.33 -28.43 -38.45
C SER A 17 7.29 -28.79 -37.31
N GLY A 18 7.17 -28.07 -36.20
CA GLY A 18 7.66 -28.45 -34.87
C GLY A 18 6.47 -28.71 -33.95
N SER A 19 6.24 -29.99 -33.63
CA SER A 19 5.27 -30.42 -32.63
C SER A 19 5.75 -30.02 -31.23
N GLN A 20 4.94 -29.25 -30.50
CA GLN A 20 5.09 -29.13 -29.05
C GLN A 20 3.71 -29.23 -28.38
N LYS A 21 3.57 -30.30 -27.60
CA LYS A 21 2.50 -30.55 -26.64
C LYS A 21 2.51 -29.50 -25.52
N THR A 22 1.38 -29.46 -24.81
CA THR A 22 1.11 -28.85 -23.49
C THR A 22 0.97 -27.32 -23.51
N ASN A 23 -0.05 -26.69 -22.94
CA ASN A 23 -0.68 -27.03 -21.66
C ASN A 23 -2.17 -26.65 -21.62
N ASN A 24 -2.94 -27.44 -20.89
CA ASN A 24 -4.37 -27.27 -20.69
C ASN A 24 -4.70 -25.91 -20.08
N GLN A 25 -5.62 -25.22 -20.73
CA GLN A 25 -6.34 -24.07 -20.21
C GLN A 25 -7.19 -24.56 -19.02
N VAL A 26 -6.72 -24.29 -17.79
CA VAL A 26 -7.52 -24.50 -16.57
C VAL A 26 -8.41 -23.27 -16.40
N ASP A 27 -9.61 -23.37 -16.97
CA ASP A 27 -10.74 -22.54 -16.61
C ASP A 27 -11.14 -22.89 -15.17
N THR A 28 -10.95 -21.97 -14.23
CA THR A 28 -11.38 -22.14 -12.83
C THR A 28 -12.61 -21.29 -12.54
N THR A 29 -13.67 -21.52 -13.31
CA THR A 29 -15.02 -21.19 -12.85
C THR A 29 -15.41 -22.22 -11.78
N LYS A 30 -15.08 -21.95 -10.51
CA LYS A 30 -15.57 -22.77 -9.38
C LYS A 30 -17.07 -22.60 -9.24
N SER A 31 -17.79 -23.59 -9.76
CA SER A 31 -19.18 -23.89 -9.42
C SER A 31 -19.33 -24.03 -7.90
N VAL A 32 -20.24 -23.26 -7.31
CA VAL A 32 -20.62 -23.37 -5.91
C VAL A 32 -21.50 -24.62 -5.77
N ALA A 33 -20.87 -25.74 -5.43
CA ALA A 33 -21.58 -26.91 -4.93
C ALA A 33 -21.93 -26.64 -3.46
N VAL A 34 -23.21 -26.35 -3.20
CA VAL A 34 -23.78 -26.36 -1.84
C VAL A 34 -23.59 -27.76 -1.28
N THR A 35 -22.70 -27.89 -0.31
CA THR A 35 -22.57 -29.11 0.51
C THR A 35 -22.99 -28.71 1.90
N ASP A 36 -24.23 -29.06 2.28
CA ASP A 36 -24.64 -29.12 3.67
C ASP A 36 -23.73 -30.10 4.40
N THR A 37 -22.85 -29.59 5.26
CA THR A 37 -22.16 -30.39 6.27
C THR A 37 -22.37 -29.71 7.61
N ALA A 38 -23.10 -30.42 8.46
CA ALA A 38 -23.29 -30.06 9.85
C ALA A 38 -21.93 -29.97 10.57
N GLN A 39 -21.72 -28.82 11.20
CA GLN A 39 -21.01 -28.61 12.47
C GLN A 39 -19.62 -29.26 12.63
N GLN A 40 -18.61 -28.45 12.38
CA GLN A 40 -17.33 -28.50 13.07
C GLN A 40 -17.02 -27.06 13.51
N ASP A 41 -17.08 -26.79 14.82
CA ASP A 41 -16.50 -25.59 15.41
C ASP A 41 -15.02 -25.57 15.02
N GLY A 42 -14.71 -24.85 13.96
CA GLY A 42 -13.34 -24.67 13.48
C GLY A 42 -12.67 -23.67 14.41
N ASP A 43 -11.54 -24.08 14.97
CA ASP A 43 -10.61 -23.21 15.68
C ASP A 43 -10.33 -21.95 14.83
N GLU A 44 -11.04 -20.86 15.11
CA GLU A 44 -10.66 -19.55 14.60
C GLU A 44 -9.28 -19.26 15.20
N GLU A 45 -8.23 -19.25 14.36
CA GLU A 45 -6.89 -18.82 14.78
C GLU A 45 -7.01 -17.43 15.41
N GLU A 46 -6.91 -17.37 16.74
CA GLU A 46 -6.90 -16.11 17.49
C GLU A 46 -5.78 -15.22 16.93
N VAL A 47 -6.15 -14.07 16.38
CA VAL A 47 -5.21 -13.14 15.76
C VAL A 47 -4.31 -12.56 16.86
N ASP A 48 -3.04 -12.98 16.87
CA ASP A 48 -2.01 -12.39 17.73
C ASP A 48 -1.57 -11.02 17.16
N PHE A 49 -2.36 -9.98 17.47
CA PHE A 49 -2.11 -8.59 17.05
C PHE A 49 -0.73 -8.08 17.45
N ARG A 50 -0.19 -8.56 18.58
CA ARG A 50 1.15 -8.19 19.04
C ARG A 50 2.21 -8.74 18.12
N LYS A 51 2.17 -10.04 17.82
CA LYS A 51 3.12 -10.67 16.92
C LYS A 51 3.05 -10.09 15.52
N GLU A 52 1.84 -9.82 15.02
CA GLU A 52 1.65 -9.15 13.73
C GLU A 52 2.33 -7.79 13.71
N PHE A 53 2.00 -6.94 14.68
CA PHE A 53 2.52 -5.58 14.78
C PHE A 53 4.05 -5.54 14.98
N ILE A 54 4.61 -6.39 15.85
CA ILE A 54 6.07 -6.49 16.03
C ILE A 54 6.75 -6.92 14.72
N SER A 55 6.10 -7.78 13.92
CA SER A 55 6.67 -8.21 12.64
C SER A 55 6.84 -7.06 11.64
N LEU A 56 6.12 -5.95 11.82
CA LEU A 56 6.21 -4.77 10.95
C LEU A 56 7.51 -3.99 11.15
N TYR A 57 8.18 -4.10 12.31
CA TYR A 57 9.38 -3.29 12.61
C TYR A 57 10.51 -3.46 11.59
N GLN A 58 10.65 -4.67 11.05
CA GLN A 58 11.70 -5.04 10.10
C GLN A 58 11.18 -5.13 8.66
N LYS A 59 9.94 -4.72 8.41
CA LYS A 59 9.27 -4.81 7.10
C LYS A 59 8.94 -3.41 6.57
N PRO A 60 9.95 -2.63 6.14
CA PRO A 60 9.66 -1.35 5.51
C PRO A 60 8.85 -1.55 4.22
N VAL A 61 7.89 -0.68 3.98
CA VAL A 61 7.15 -0.63 2.72
C VAL A 61 7.88 0.34 1.80
N LEU A 62 8.39 -0.18 0.68
CA LEU A 62 9.07 0.59 -0.35
C LEU A 62 8.27 0.54 -1.63
N ILE A 63 7.87 1.70 -2.14
CA ILE A 63 7.16 1.83 -3.41
C ILE A 63 7.95 2.80 -4.27
N ASP A 64 8.45 2.30 -5.40
CA ASP A 64 9.13 3.07 -6.42
C ASP A 64 8.34 2.89 -7.72
N THR A 65 7.64 3.95 -8.12
CA THR A 65 6.72 3.93 -9.25
C THR A 65 6.77 5.26 -10.00
N PHE A 66 6.03 5.39 -11.08
CA PHE A 66 5.94 6.63 -11.83
C PHE A 66 4.55 6.82 -12.44
N PHE A 67 4.21 8.07 -12.73
CA PHE A 67 3.09 8.43 -13.57
C PHE A 67 3.56 9.35 -14.70
N ILE A 68 2.79 9.41 -15.78
CA ILE A 68 3.07 10.27 -16.93
C ILE A 68 1.97 11.33 -17.01
N GLU A 69 2.37 12.59 -17.12
CA GLU A 69 1.44 13.70 -17.31
C GLU A 69 2.02 14.66 -18.34
N ASN A 70 1.23 15.02 -19.36
CA ASN A 70 1.63 15.95 -20.42
C ASN A 70 2.98 15.57 -21.07
N GLY A 71 3.22 14.26 -21.23
CA GLY A 71 4.46 13.70 -21.77
C GLY A 71 5.66 13.74 -20.82
N LYS A 72 5.52 14.24 -19.60
CA LYS A 72 6.57 14.25 -18.56
C LYS A 72 6.40 13.07 -17.62
N LYS A 73 7.51 12.40 -17.30
CA LYS A 73 7.55 11.31 -16.32
C LYS A 73 7.82 11.87 -14.92
N TYR A 74 7.00 11.47 -13.97
CA TYR A 74 7.19 11.80 -12.55
C TYR A 74 7.42 10.52 -11.77
N LYS A 75 8.57 10.42 -11.11
CA LYS A 75 8.92 9.31 -10.23
C LYS A 75 8.37 9.58 -8.83
N VAL A 76 7.69 8.61 -8.26
CA VAL A 76 7.17 8.63 -6.89
C VAL A 76 7.91 7.57 -6.10
N VAL A 77 8.62 8.02 -5.06
CA VAL A 77 9.34 7.15 -4.12
C VAL A 77 8.69 7.31 -2.76
N PHE A 78 8.15 6.23 -2.23
CA PHE A 78 7.54 6.16 -0.92
C PHE A 78 8.23 5.10 -0.06
N HIS A 79 8.59 5.48 1.15
CA HIS A 79 9.23 4.62 2.13
C HIS A 79 8.52 4.76 3.48
N HIS A 80 7.90 3.69 3.98
CA HIS A 80 7.30 3.64 5.30
C HIS A 80 8.03 2.65 6.19
N PHE A 81 8.41 3.07 7.39
CA PHE A 81 9.28 2.30 8.27
C PHE A 81 9.06 2.62 9.75
N SER A 82 9.44 1.66 10.59
CA SER A 82 9.55 1.85 12.04
C SER A 82 10.76 2.74 12.36
N THR A 83 10.56 3.70 13.25
CA THR A 83 11.63 4.61 13.72
C THR A 83 12.59 3.96 14.71
N MET A 84 12.25 2.78 15.25
CA MET A 84 13.05 2.07 16.25
C MET A 84 13.41 2.92 17.49
N ASP A 85 12.56 3.89 17.84
CA ASP A 85 12.82 4.97 18.81
C ASP A 85 12.39 4.67 20.26
N TYR A 86 11.71 3.54 20.48
CA TYR A 86 10.94 3.22 21.68
C TYR A 86 10.05 4.38 22.19
N GLY A 87 9.59 5.25 21.30
CA GLY A 87 8.96 6.53 21.63
C GLY A 87 7.47 6.44 21.95
N LEU A 88 6.85 5.26 21.88
CA LEU A 88 5.43 5.06 22.08
C LEU A 88 5.18 4.08 23.24
N VAL A 89 4.47 4.52 24.28
CA VAL A 89 4.04 3.66 25.38
C VAL A 89 2.54 3.45 25.28
N VAL A 90 2.14 2.20 25.04
CA VAL A 90 0.74 1.76 25.02
C VAL A 90 0.37 1.29 26.43
N PRO A 91 -0.59 1.95 27.11
CA PRO A 91 -1.00 1.56 28.46
C PRO A 91 -1.56 0.14 28.54
N ALA A 92 -1.38 -0.51 29.68
CA ALA A 92 -1.90 -1.84 30.01
C ALA A 92 -3.37 -2.08 29.63
N LYS A 93 -4.22 -1.06 29.75
CA LYS A 93 -5.66 -1.14 29.42
C LYS A 93 -5.96 -1.38 27.93
N TYR A 94 -4.99 -1.16 27.05
CA TYR A 94 -5.09 -1.47 25.61
C TYR A 94 -4.28 -2.71 25.24
N ASN A 95 -3.52 -3.30 26.17
CA ASN A 95 -2.70 -4.46 25.89
C ASN A 95 -3.36 -5.69 26.52
N PHE A 96 -4.31 -6.26 25.79
CA PHE A 96 -5.16 -7.35 26.28
C PHE A 96 -4.38 -8.66 26.50
N ASP A 97 -3.28 -8.90 25.78
CA ASP A 97 -2.51 -10.13 25.92
C ASP A 97 -1.78 -10.25 27.27
N THR A 98 -1.23 -9.13 27.76
CA THR A 98 -0.33 -9.16 28.93
C THR A 98 -0.77 -8.25 30.07
N HIS A 99 -1.74 -7.35 29.85
CA HIS A 99 -2.20 -6.36 30.82
C HIS A 99 -1.07 -5.54 31.46
N LYS A 100 -0.01 -5.29 30.69
CA LYS A 100 1.15 -4.49 31.07
C LYS A 100 1.35 -3.36 30.08
N ASP A 101 2.03 -2.29 30.48
CA ASP A 101 2.42 -1.27 29.53
C ASP A 101 3.33 -1.88 28.45
N PHE A 102 3.11 -1.50 27.20
CA PHE A 102 3.88 -1.97 26.05
C PHE A 102 4.62 -0.80 25.42
N THR A 103 5.94 -0.80 25.56
CA THR A 103 6.81 0.17 24.91
C THR A 103 7.14 -0.29 23.50
N THR A 104 6.96 0.60 22.54
CA THR A 104 7.00 0.33 21.10
C THR A 104 7.46 1.57 20.31
N HIS A 105 7.49 1.44 18.99
CA HIS A 105 8.02 2.39 18.04
C HIS A 105 6.94 3.18 17.33
N ASN A 106 7.28 4.41 16.98
CA ASN A 106 6.53 5.16 15.98
C ASN A 106 6.86 4.67 14.57
N PHE A 107 5.93 4.87 13.65
CA PHE A 107 6.14 4.66 12.22
C PHE A 107 6.02 5.98 11.49
N VAL A 108 6.86 6.15 10.48
CA VAL A 108 6.91 7.34 9.63
C VAL A 108 6.96 6.96 8.17
N SER A 109 6.58 7.90 7.31
CA SER A 109 6.75 7.74 5.87
C SER A 109 7.49 8.90 5.27
N ASP A 110 8.41 8.61 4.36
CA ASP A 110 9.00 9.59 3.47
C ASP A 110 8.39 9.44 2.07
N LEU A 111 7.90 10.54 1.50
CA LEU A 111 7.39 10.64 0.15
C LEU A 111 8.25 11.64 -0.63
N ALA A 112 8.75 11.23 -1.78
CA ALA A 112 9.45 12.08 -2.72
C ALA A 112 8.83 11.96 -4.11
N VAL A 113 8.56 13.10 -4.74
CA VAL A 113 8.17 13.17 -6.15
C VAL A 113 9.27 13.87 -6.91
N LEU A 114 9.77 13.22 -7.95
CA LEU A 114 10.90 13.67 -8.75
C LEU A 114 10.43 13.83 -10.20
N SER A 115 10.93 14.85 -10.86
CA SER A 115 10.88 15.00 -12.32
C SER A 115 12.29 14.78 -12.88
N ASP A 116 12.44 14.53 -14.18
CA ASP A 116 13.72 14.14 -14.83
C ASP A 116 14.98 14.93 -14.43
N LYS A 117 14.83 16.16 -13.91
CA LYS A 117 15.94 17.04 -13.55
C LYS A 117 15.96 17.51 -12.10
N ASP A 118 14.88 17.29 -11.33
CA ASP A 118 14.77 17.89 -9.99
C ASP A 118 13.71 17.23 -9.10
N THR A 119 13.82 17.47 -7.79
CA THR A 119 12.81 17.14 -6.81
C THR A 119 11.63 18.11 -6.95
N VAL A 120 10.44 17.58 -7.26
CA VAL A 120 9.20 18.37 -7.26
C VAL A 120 8.80 18.70 -5.83
N PHE A 121 8.75 17.68 -4.97
CA PHE A 121 8.63 17.87 -3.53
C PHE A 121 9.14 16.65 -2.76
N LYS A 122 9.46 16.88 -1.48
CA LYS A 122 9.72 15.84 -0.48
C LYS A 122 8.91 16.15 0.78
N LYS A 123 8.25 15.14 1.34
CA LYS A 123 7.45 15.24 2.55
C LYS A 123 7.73 14.07 3.46
N GLN A 124 7.85 14.37 4.75
CA GLN A 124 7.79 13.36 5.80
C GLN A 124 6.39 13.40 6.41
N ILE A 125 5.77 12.24 6.49
CA ILE A 125 4.43 12.03 7.04
C ILE A 125 4.61 11.29 8.36
N THR A 126 4.12 11.91 9.42
CA THR A 126 4.15 11.35 10.78
C THR A 126 2.74 11.40 11.35
N LYS A 127 2.48 10.73 12.48
CA LYS A 127 1.18 10.88 13.17
C LYS A 127 0.82 12.37 13.40
N ALA A 128 1.82 13.21 13.68
CA ALA A 128 1.60 14.63 13.93
C ALA A 128 1.02 15.38 12.72
N THR A 129 1.22 14.88 11.49
CA THR A 129 0.59 15.41 10.27
C THR A 129 -0.93 15.39 10.36
N PHE A 130 -1.51 14.47 11.15
CA PHE A 130 -2.95 14.29 11.34
C PHE A 130 -3.48 14.94 12.63
N ASN A 131 -2.69 15.74 13.34
CA ASN A 131 -3.11 16.32 14.63
C ASN A 131 -4.40 17.14 14.51
N SER A 132 -4.59 17.91 13.44
CA SER A 132 -5.82 18.69 13.27
C SER A 132 -7.08 17.82 13.24
N LEU A 133 -6.99 16.63 12.64
CA LEU A 133 -8.06 15.64 12.66
C LEU A 133 -8.19 15.02 14.05
N LEU A 134 -7.08 14.52 14.60
CA LEU A 134 -7.07 13.83 15.90
C LEU A 134 -7.48 14.73 17.07
N ASP A 135 -7.31 16.05 16.97
CA ASP A 135 -7.70 17.05 17.98
C ASP A 135 -9.21 17.25 18.04
N THR A 136 -9.90 17.02 16.92
CA THR A 136 -11.37 17.06 16.86
C THR A 136 -12.02 15.77 17.35
N MET A 137 -11.24 14.70 17.49
CA MET A 137 -11.72 13.39 17.90
C MET A 137 -11.43 13.20 19.38
N ASP A 138 -12.46 13.02 20.20
CA ASP A 138 -12.30 12.65 21.62
C ASP A 138 -11.87 11.18 21.74
N THR A 139 -10.64 10.88 21.31
CA THR A 139 -10.12 9.51 21.20
C THR A 139 -8.74 9.37 21.80
N PRO A 140 -8.38 8.17 22.28
CA PRO A 140 -7.02 7.87 22.75
C PRO A 140 -5.95 7.89 21.65
N LEU A 141 -6.35 7.97 20.37
CA LEU A 141 -5.46 7.78 19.21
C LEU A 141 -4.36 8.82 19.14
N LYS A 142 -4.65 10.08 19.50
CA LYS A 142 -3.65 11.14 19.56
C LYS A 142 -2.44 10.73 20.40
N LYS A 143 -2.67 10.07 21.54
CA LYS A 143 -1.63 9.67 22.48
C LYS A 143 -0.99 8.33 22.11
N TYR A 144 -1.80 7.31 21.86
CA TYR A 144 -1.31 5.92 21.86
C TYR A 144 -1.24 5.27 20.48
N ALA A 145 -1.70 5.93 19.42
CA ALA A 145 -1.64 5.36 18.07
C ALA A 145 -0.32 5.64 17.34
N THR A 146 -0.11 4.91 16.25
CA THR A 146 0.94 5.14 15.23
C THR A 146 0.36 4.95 13.82
N LEU A 147 1.10 5.33 12.78
CA LEU A 147 0.72 5.14 11.38
C LEU A 147 0.99 3.69 10.94
N LEU A 148 -0.03 2.96 10.49
CA LEU A 148 0.10 1.57 10.08
C LEU A 148 -0.51 1.33 8.70
N TYR A 149 -0.07 0.24 8.08
CA TYR A 149 -0.63 -0.35 6.86
C TYR A 149 -0.87 0.67 5.73
N PRO A 150 0.16 1.41 5.30
CA PRO A 150 -0.01 2.37 4.23
C PRO A 150 -0.41 1.67 2.93
N THR A 151 -1.37 2.25 2.22
CA THR A 151 -1.60 1.92 0.81
C THR A 151 -1.54 3.20 -0.02
N ILE A 152 -0.92 3.13 -1.20
CA ILE A 152 -0.79 4.27 -2.09
C ILE A 152 -1.61 4.03 -3.36
N LYS A 153 -2.32 5.06 -3.79
CA LYS A 153 -2.99 5.12 -5.08
C LYS A 153 -2.50 6.35 -5.83
N LEU A 154 -2.10 6.14 -7.07
CA LEU A 154 -1.73 7.22 -7.97
C LEU A 154 -2.93 7.55 -8.85
N HIS A 155 -3.29 8.81 -8.89
CA HIS A 155 -4.24 9.37 -9.83
C HIS A 155 -3.51 10.30 -10.79
N ASN A 156 -4.20 10.74 -11.85
CA ASN A 156 -3.59 11.62 -12.85
C ASN A 156 -3.14 12.96 -12.26
N ASP A 157 -3.73 13.40 -11.15
CA ASP A 157 -3.53 14.70 -10.53
C ASP A 157 -3.12 14.67 -9.06
N SER A 158 -3.17 13.51 -8.43
CA SER A 158 -2.98 13.37 -7.00
C SER A 158 -2.33 12.05 -6.60
N ILE A 159 -1.67 12.08 -5.44
CA ILE A 159 -1.14 10.91 -4.77
C ILE A 159 -1.95 10.74 -3.49
N GLN A 160 -2.79 9.71 -3.45
CA GLN A 160 -3.55 9.36 -2.26
C GLN A 160 -2.79 8.31 -1.46
N ILE A 161 -2.60 8.55 -0.17
CA ILE A 161 -2.05 7.57 0.75
C ILE A 161 -3.08 7.33 1.84
N HIS A 162 -3.52 6.09 1.95
CA HIS A 162 -4.36 5.64 3.05
C HIS A 162 -3.49 5.10 4.18
N TYR A 163 -3.84 5.43 5.42
CA TYR A 163 -3.23 4.88 6.63
C TYR A 163 -4.31 4.38 7.58
N SER A 164 -3.91 3.41 8.40
CA SER A 164 -4.57 3.09 9.65
C SER A 164 -3.86 3.82 10.80
N ILE A 165 -4.52 4.76 11.46
CA ILE A 165 -4.02 5.36 12.72
C ILE A 165 -4.59 4.54 13.87
N SER A 166 -3.79 3.59 14.36
CA SER A 166 -4.24 2.57 15.32
C SER A 166 -3.34 2.45 16.53
N ILE A 167 -3.93 2.10 17.67
CA ILE A 167 -3.20 1.73 18.87
C ILE A 167 -2.57 0.35 18.62
N PRO A 168 -1.23 0.22 18.73
CA PRO A 168 -0.56 -1.07 18.59
C PRO A 168 -1.20 -2.16 19.45
N VAL A 169 -1.12 -3.40 18.97
CA VAL A 169 -1.64 -4.60 19.65
C VAL A 169 -3.16 -4.59 19.89
N THR A 170 -3.90 -3.76 19.17
CA THR A 170 -5.37 -3.68 19.25
C THR A 170 -6.01 -3.54 17.88
N ASN A 171 -7.32 -3.73 17.83
CA ASN A 171 -8.17 -3.36 16.71
C ASN A 171 -8.72 -1.91 16.82
N VAL A 172 -8.22 -1.10 17.75
CA VAL A 172 -8.70 0.27 17.99
C VAL A 172 -7.94 1.25 17.11
N GLY A 173 -8.62 1.80 16.11
CA GLY A 173 -8.05 2.79 15.21
C GLY A 173 -9.04 3.36 14.22
N ILE A 174 -8.52 4.19 13.31
CA ILE A 174 -9.29 4.80 12.22
C ILE A 174 -8.51 4.71 10.91
N GLY A 175 -9.24 4.55 9.81
CA GLY A 175 -8.70 4.79 8.47
C GLY A 175 -8.66 6.28 8.18
N VAL A 176 -7.60 6.75 7.53
CA VAL A 176 -7.47 8.14 7.07
C VAL A 176 -6.80 8.18 5.70
N ASN A 177 -7.15 9.17 4.89
CA ASN A 177 -6.51 9.46 3.63
C ASN A 177 -5.77 10.79 3.71
N ILE A 178 -4.56 10.83 3.17
CA ILE A 178 -3.85 12.07 2.85
C ILE A 178 -3.69 12.16 1.33
N ASN A 179 -4.21 13.22 0.74
CA ASN A 179 -4.21 13.44 -0.70
C ASN A 179 -3.21 14.56 -1.01
N PHE A 180 -2.12 14.23 -1.69
CA PHE A 180 -1.15 15.22 -2.16
C PHE A 180 -1.47 15.67 -3.59
N ASP A 181 -1.43 16.98 -3.84
CA ASP A 181 -1.37 17.51 -5.19
C ASP A 181 0.05 17.39 -5.78
N LYS A 182 0.21 17.74 -7.06
CA LYS A 182 1.50 17.69 -7.77
C LYS A 182 2.57 18.64 -7.21
N LYS A 183 2.19 19.61 -6.40
CA LYS A 183 3.10 20.60 -5.78
C LYS A 183 3.46 20.20 -4.34
N GLY A 184 2.88 19.12 -3.83
CA GLY A 184 3.10 18.65 -2.47
C GLY A 184 2.25 19.36 -1.41
N ASN A 185 1.21 20.12 -1.82
CA ASN A 185 0.16 20.52 -0.90
C ASN A 185 -0.72 19.31 -0.61
N TYR A 186 -1.36 19.26 0.56
CA TYR A 186 -2.19 18.12 0.93
C TYR A 186 -3.47 18.49 1.66
N THR A 187 -4.45 17.59 1.52
CA THR A 187 -5.66 17.55 2.35
C THR A 187 -5.72 16.22 3.10
N ILE A 188 -6.46 16.20 4.21
CA ILE A 188 -6.66 15.01 5.03
C ILE A 188 -8.16 14.76 5.13
N GLU A 189 -8.57 13.52 4.91
CA GLU A 189 -9.96 13.05 4.92
C GLU A 189 -10.05 11.74 5.71
N GLN A 190 -11.22 11.48 6.31
CA GLN A 190 -11.55 10.23 7.00
C GLN A 190 -12.47 9.39 6.12
#